data_AF-A0A5P3XGC4-F1
#
_entry.id   AF-A0A5P3XGC4-F1
#
_cell.length_a   1.000
_cell.length_b   1.000
_cell.length_c   1.000
_cell.angle_alpha   90.00
_cell.angle_beta   90.00
_cell.angle_gamma   90.00
#
_symmetry.space_group_name_H-M   'P 1'
#
loop_
_entity.id
_entity.type
_entity.pdbx_description
1 polymer ?
#
loop_
_entity_poly.entity_id
_entity_poly.type
_entity_poly.pdbx_seq_one_letter_code
_entity_poly.pdbx_strand_id
1 'polypeptide(L)' 'MECQKCKIEMKMVDFKAVIVGVKPYISAKKKGSLKGEKISDVLCYVCTTCGHIEFLAENPGEFK' A
#
# COMPACT_ATOMS: atom_id res chain seq x y z
N MET A 1 13.40 1.55 -0.96
CA MET A 1 12.90 1.56 0.44
C MET A 1 13.87 0.76 1.29
N GLU A 2 14.28 1.24 2.46
CA GLU A 2 15.21 0.51 3.35
C GLU A 2 14.46 -0.12 4.53
N CYS A 3 14.73 -1.39 4.82
CA CYS A 3 14.20 -2.07 5.99
C CYS A 3 14.83 -1.51 7.27
N GLN A 4 14.02 -0.91 8.13
CA GLN A 4 14.52 -0.29 9.37
C GLN A 4 15.18 -1.27 10.34
N LYS A 5 14.83 -2.56 10.28
CA LYS A 5 15.40 -3.63 11.12
C LYS A 5 16.72 -4.18 10.57
N CYS A 6 16.77 -4.47 9.27
CA CYS A 6 17.90 -5.16 8.65
C CYS A 6 18.88 -4.23 7.92
N LYS A 7 18.52 -2.96 7.72
CA LYS A 7 19.33 -1.94 7.03
C LYS A 7 19.74 -2.37 5.60
N ILE A 8 18.84 -3.07 4.92
CA ILE A 8 18.99 -3.47 3.53
C ILE A 8 17.86 -2.89 2.68
N GLU A 9 18.10 -2.81 1.38
CA GLU A 9 17.07 -2.45 0.41
C GLU A 9 15.95 -3.50 0.38
N MET A 10 14.70 -3.02 0.43
CA MET A 10 13.50 -3.85 0.33
C MET A 10 13.07 -4.00 -1.12
N LYS A 11 12.59 -5.19 -1.46
CA LYS A 11 12.10 -5.52 -2.80
C LYS A 11 10.67 -5.03 -2.98
N MET A 12 10.41 -4.29 -4.05
CA MET A 12 9.04 -3.98 -4.47
C MET A 12 8.37 -5.22 -5.05
N VAL A 13 7.13 -5.49 -4.63
CA VAL A 13 6.36 -6.67 -5.05
C VAL A 13 4.91 -6.30 -5.34
N ASP A 14 4.28 -7.09 -6.20
CA ASP A 14 2.83 -7.05 -6.37
C ASP A 14 2.17 -7.75 -5.18
N PHE A 15 1.46 -6.99 -4.35
CA PHE A 15 0.53 -7.58 -3.40
C PHE A 15 -0.76 -7.92 -4.16
N LYS A 16 -1.20 -9.18 -4.17
CA LYS A 16 -2.40 -9.63 -4.90
C LYS A 16 -3.38 -10.22 -3.89
N ALA A 17 -4.61 -9.72 -3.86
CA ALA A 17 -5.69 -10.32 -3.07
C ALA A 17 -6.41 -11.40 -3.91
N VAL A 18 -7.28 -12.19 -3.26
CA VAL A 18 -7.91 -13.47 -3.69
C VAL A 18 -8.32 -13.61 -5.18
N ILE A 19 -8.54 -12.51 -5.89
CA ILE A 19 -8.77 -12.50 -7.34
C ILE A 19 -7.47 -12.09 -8.05
N VAL A 20 -6.87 -13.04 -8.76
CA VAL A 20 -5.66 -12.80 -9.57
C VAL A 20 -5.88 -11.60 -10.50
N GLY A 21 -5.00 -10.61 -10.39
CA GLY A 21 -5.01 -9.41 -11.25
C GLY A 21 -5.70 -8.18 -10.66
N VAL A 22 -6.40 -8.30 -9.52
CA VAL A 22 -6.91 -7.13 -8.80
C VAL A 22 -5.85 -6.61 -7.84
N LYS A 23 -5.39 -5.38 -8.07
CA LYS A 23 -4.47 -4.71 -7.14
C LYS A 23 -5.22 -4.30 -5.87
N PRO A 24 -4.60 -4.45 -4.70
CA PRO A 24 -5.11 -3.94 -3.44
C PRO A 24 -5.11 -2.41 -3.49
N TYR A 25 -6.21 -1.83 -3.06
CA TYR A 25 -6.39 -0.39 -2.91
C TYR A 25 -6.73 -0.07 -1.47
N ILE A 26 -6.39 1.14 -1.06
CA ILE A 26 -6.88 1.74 0.18
C ILE A 26 -7.97 2.73 -0.16
N SER A 27 -9.00 2.79 0.69
CA SER A 27 -10.08 3.76 0.55
C SER A 27 -10.39 4.47 1.85
N ALA A 28 -10.87 5.70 1.73
CA ALA A 28 -11.34 6.49 2.86
C ALA A 28 -12.71 7.07 2.55
N LYS A 29 -13.68 6.76 3.43
CA LYS A 29 -15.00 7.39 3.43
C LYS A 29 -15.08 8.44 4.54
N LYS A 30 -15.40 9.68 4.17
CA LYS A 30 -15.66 10.74 5.14
C LYS A 30 -17.11 10.61 5.62
N LYS A 31 -17.33 10.22 6.88
CA LYS A 31 -18.68 10.14 7.48
C LYS A 31 -19.43 11.47 7.26
N GLY A 32 -20.62 11.39 6.67
CA GLY A 32 -21.49 12.55 6.45
C GLY A 32 -21.23 13.37 5.18
N SER A 33 -20.35 12.94 4.27
CA SER A 33 -20.14 13.61 2.99
C SER A 33 -20.78 12.86 1.83
N LEU A 34 -21.49 13.58 0.95
CA LEU A 34 -21.95 13.10 -0.37
C LEU A 34 -20.80 12.94 -1.38
N LYS A 35 -19.56 13.35 -1.02
CA LYS A 35 -18.38 13.13 -1.88
C LYS A 35 -18.07 11.64 -1.95
N GLY A 36 -17.83 11.16 -3.16
CA GLY A 36 -17.50 9.76 -3.46
C GLY A 36 -16.32 9.24 -2.66
N GLU A 37 -16.22 7.91 -2.60
CA GLU A 37 -15.13 7.19 -1.97
C GLU A 37 -13.79 7.58 -2.62
N LYS A 38 -12.83 8.04 -1.81
CA LYS A 38 -11.47 8.29 -2.29
C LYS A 38 -10.70 6.98 -2.27
N ILE A 39 -10.02 6.67 -3.37
CA ILE A 39 -9.29 5.42 -3.56
C ILE A 39 -7.85 5.71 -4.02
N SER A 40 -6.92 4.87 -3.61
CA SER A 40 -5.55 4.83 -4.15
C SER A 40 -5.04 3.41 -4.16
N ASP A 41 -4.29 3.07 -5.19
CA ASP A 41 -3.48 1.85 -5.22
C ASP A 41 -2.42 1.86 -4.12
N VAL A 42 -1.94 0.66 -3.79
CA VAL A 42 -0.93 0.42 -2.76
C VAL A 42 0.35 -0.14 -3.38
N LEU A 43 1.48 0.53 -3.13
CA LEU A 43 2.82 -0.01 -3.36
C LEU A 43 3.21 -0.89 -2.17
N CYS A 44 3.74 -2.08 -2.44
CA CYS A 44 4.15 -3.03 -1.42
C CYS A 44 5.66 -3.31 -1.53
N TYR A 45 6.34 -3.27 -0.39
CA TYR A 45 7.74 -3.60 -0.26
C TYR A 45 7.92 -4.69 0.78
N VAL A 46 8.79 -5.67 0.50
CA VAL A 46 9.13 -6.74 1.44
C VAL A 46 10.64 -6.79 1.69
N CYS A 47 11.02 -6.91 2.95
CA CYS A 47 12.38 -7.23 3.34
C CYS A 47 12.62 -8.72 3.11
N THR A 48 13.53 -9.06 2.20
CA THR A 48 13.82 -10.46 1.86
C THR A 48 14.55 -11.23 2.97
N THR A 49 15.06 -10.53 3.99
CA THR A 49 15.76 -11.15 5.13
C THR A 49 14.83 -11.46 6.30
N CYS A 50 14.01 -10.49 6.73
CA CYS A 50 13.18 -10.64 7.94
C CYS A 50 11.68 -10.68 7.68
N GLY A 51 11.23 -10.55 6.43
CA GLY A 51 9.83 -10.58 6.06
C GLY A 51 9.02 -9.35 6.45
N HIS A 52 9.64 -8.27 6.96
CA HIS A 52 8.94 -7.00 7.18
C HIS A 52 8.29 -6.50 5.89
N ILE A 53 7.02 -6.10 5.96
CA ILE A 53 6.25 -5.56 4.83
C ILE A 53 5.92 -4.11 5.12
N GLU A 54 6.13 -3.25 4.12
CA GLU A 54 5.78 -1.84 4.17
C GLU A 54 4.82 -1.51 3.02
N PHE A 55 3.73 -0.80 3.32
CA PHE A 55 2.72 -0.38 2.36
C PHE A 55 2.71 1.13 2.21
N LEU A 56 2.67 1.62 0.97
CA LEU A 56 2.57 3.05 0.66
C LEU A 56 1.41 3.31 -0.29
N ALA A 57 0.64 4.37 -0.01
CA ALA A 57 -0.32 4.90 -0.96
C ALA A 57 0.43 5.47 -2.17
N GLU A 58 0.03 5.12 -3.38
CA GLU A 58 0.60 5.72 -4.60
C GLU A 58 0.22 7.21 -4.70
N ASN A 59 -1.02 7.55 -4.33
CA ASN A 59 -1.54 8.90 -4.34
C ASN A 59 -1.96 9.35 -2.92
N PRO A 60 -1.02 9.62 -2.01
CA PRO A 60 -1.33 9.99 -0.62
C PRO A 60 -2.11 11.31 -0.52
N GLY A 61 -2.06 12.16 -1.55
CA GLY A 61 -2.83 13.41 -1.64
C GLY A 61 -4.34 13.19 -1.60
N GLU A 62 -4.83 12.01 -2.03
CA GLU A 62 -6.24 11.65 -1.92
C GLU A 62 -6.69 11.63 -0.46
N PHE A 63 -5.82 11.33 0.50
CA PHE A 63 -6.22 11.17 1.91
C PHE A 63 -6.10 12.45 2.76
N LYS A 64 -5.81 13.60 2.14
CA LYS A 64 -5.81 14.90 2.82
C LYS A 64 -7.23 15.45 3.04
#